data_AF-A0A9E4FL25-F1
#
_entry.id   AF-A0A9E4FL25-F1
#
_cell.length_a   1.000
_cell.length_b   1.000
_cell.length_c   1.000
_cell.angle_alpha   90.00
_cell.angle_beta   90.00
_cell.angle_gamma   90.00
#
_symmetry.space_group_name_H-M   'P 1'
#
loop_
_entity.id
_entity.type
_entity.pdbx_description
1 polymer ?
#
loop_
_entity_poly.entity_id
_entity_poly.type
_entity_poly.pdbx_seq_one_letter_code
_entity_poly.pdbx_strand_id
1 'polypeptide(L)'
;MSEFINPLKFVRGTFYGWWLVGLAALVMALGTVPLFQGMTAWFPVLETRFAWSRTQLALAFSFSRVEGSVMGPISGYLIEKLGPRRMVLIGLLVLGGGFILFSLIHELWQFNLAFIVISMGAGLGTWLPMMTVLNSWFIQRRSMAMAIAMDGFYVGGVLLVPLLAWAINPEEFGPDRWRLAAAAIGIIV
;
A
#
# COMPACT_ATOMS: atom_id res chain seq x y z
N MET A 1 -39.57 -10.98 -8.48
CA MET A 1 -38.60 -12.08 -8.49
C MET A 1 -37.23 -11.51 -8.13
N SER A 2 -36.92 -11.02 -6.92
CA SER A 2 -37.26 -11.43 -5.54
C SER A 2 -36.65 -12.74 -5.06
N GLU A 3 -35.43 -13.08 -5.47
CA GLU A 3 -34.66 -14.17 -4.87
C GLU A 3 -33.16 -13.85 -4.92
N PHE A 4 -32.45 -14.19 -3.84
CA PHE A 4 -31.04 -13.91 -3.54
C PHE A 4 -30.71 -12.51 -2.98
N ILE A 5 -31.45 -12.08 -1.95
CA ILE A 5 -30.85 -11.24 -0.91
C ILE A 5 -29.83 -12.14 -0.19
N ASN A 6 -28.60 -12.11 -0.68
CA ASN A 6 -27.48 -12.89 -0.15
C ASN A 6 -27.35 -12.60 1.36
N PRO A 7 -27.52 -13.59 2.27
CA PRO A 7 -27.52 -13.38 3.71
C PRO A 7 -26.20 -12.83 4.25
N LEU A 8 -25.15 -12.80 3.42
CA LEU A 8 -23.86 -12.15 3.68
C LEU A 8 -23.93 -10.62 3.71
N LYS A 9 -25.03 -9.97 3.28
CA LYS A 9 -25.14 -8.50 3.25
C LYS A 9 -25.22 -7.85 4.63
N PHE A 10 -25.58 -8.58 5.68
CA PHE A 10 -25.72 -8.05 7.03
C PHE A 10 -25.00 -8.94 8.04
N VAL A 11 -23.92 -8.43 8.62
CA VAL A 11 -23.23 -9.07 9.75
C VAL A 11 -23.49 -8.20 10.98
N ARG A 12 -24.07 -8.79 12.04
CA ARG A 12 -24.41 -8.12 13.31
C ARG A 12 -25.27 -6.85 13.17
N GLY A 13 -26.25 -6.83 12.26
CA GLY A 13 -27.19 -5.70 12.10
C GLY A 13 -26.64 -4.50 11.31
N THR A 14 -25.38 -4.56 10.86
CA THR A 14 -24.75 -3.54 10.00
C THR A 14 -24.54 -4.07 8.59
N PHE A 15 -24.70 -3.22 7.58
CA PHE A 15 -24.45 -3.59 6.18
C PHE A 15 -22.97 -3.96 5.99
N TYR A 16 -22.71 -5.18 5.51
CA TYR A 16 -21.37 -5.77 5.32
C TYR A 16 -20.43 -4.88 4.49
N GLY A 17 -20.97 -4.05 3.60
CA GLY A 17 -20.17 -3.07 2.85
C GLY A 17 -19.38 -2.10 3.73
N TRP A 18 -19.84 -1.76 4.95
CA TRP A 18 -19.09 -0.88 5.85
C TRP A 18 -17.86 -1.54 6.45
N TRP A 19 -17.90 -2.86 6.70
CA TRP A 19 -16.70 -3.62 7.06
C TRP A 19 -15.68 -3.63 5.93
N LEU A 20 -16.16 -3.69 4.69
CA LEU A 20 -15.33 -3.62 3.49
C LEU A 20 -14.68 -2.25 3.31
N VAL A 21 -15.36 -1.16 3.70
CA VAL A 21 -14.78 0.19 3.76
C VAL A 21 -13.65 0.24 4.78
N GLY A 22 -13.86 -0.30 5.99
CA GLY A 22 -12.81 -0.36 7.02
C GLY A 22 -11.59 -1.18 6.56
N LEU A 23 -11.84 -2.32 5.91
CA LEU A 23 -10.77 -3.14 5.33
C LEU A 23 -10.03 -2.40 4.21
N ALA A 24 -10.75 -1.72 3.32
CA ALA A 24 -10.15 -0.92 2.26
C ALA A 24 -9.30 0.22 2.83
N ALA A 25 -9.79 0.91 3.86
CA ALA A 25 -9.05 1.94 4.58
C ALA A 25 -7.76 1.39 5.20
N LEU A 26 -7.82 0.21 5.83
CA LEU A 26 -6.66 -0.45 6.43
C LEU A 26 -5.62 -0.85 5.36
N VAL A 27 -6.07 -1.47 4.26
CA VAL A 27 -5.20 -1.88 3.15
C VAL A 27 -4.56 -0.66 2.48
N MET A 28 -5.32 0.43 2.31
CA MET A 28 -4.77 1.68 1.81
C MET A 28 -3.75 2.26 2.79
N ALA A 29 -4.06 2.32 4.09
CA ALA A 29 -3.13 2.79 5.11
C ALA A 29 -1.82 1.98 5.10
N LEU A 30 -1.89 0.67 5.31
CA LEU A 30 -0.71 -0.18 5.42
C LEU A 30 0.05 -0.32 4.10
N GLY A 31 -0.65 -0.42 2.98
CA GLY A 31 -0.02 -0.69 1.69
C GLY A 31 0.57 0.53 1.00
N THR A 32 0.00 1.73 1.21
CA THR A 32 0.42 2.93 0.46
C THR A 32 1.11 3.99 1.30
N VAL A 33 0.87 4.04 2.62
CA VAL A 33 1.52 5.03 3.50
C VAL A 33 3.03 4.82 3.55
N PRO A 34 3.57 3.59 3.78
CA PRO A 34 5.02 3.41 3.88
C PRO A 34 5.77 3.70 2.57
N LEU A 35 5.09 3.55 1.43
CA LEU A 35 5.62 3.85 0.10
C LEU A 35 5.62 5.36 -0.21
N PHE A 36 4.48 6.05 -0.02
CA PHE A 36 4.33 7.44 -0.45
C PHE A 36 4.65 8.46 0.64
N GLN A 37 4.15 8.25 1.85
CA GLN A 37 4.33 9.21 2.95
C GLN A 37 5.54 8.84 3.82
N GLY A 38 5.87 7.55 3.92
CA GLY A 38 7.02 7.05 4.68
C GLY A 38 8.38 7.46 4.13
N MET A 39 8.45 8.01 2.90
CA MET A 39 9.72 8.47 2.30
C MET A 39 10.45 9.50 3.17
N THR A 40 9.71 10.37 3.86
CA THR A 40 10.28 11.36 4.77
C THR A 40 11.01 10.72 5.96
N ALA A 41 10.62 9.50 6.34
CA ALA A 41 11.27 8.71 7.37
C ALA A 41 12.42 7.86 6.78
N TRP A 42 12.22 7.23 5.62
CA TRP A 42 13.24 6.36 5.01
C TRP A 42 14.46 7.12 4.48
N PHE A 43 14.26 8.26 3.81
CA PHE A 43 15.32 8.93 3.07
C PHE A 43 16.48 9.40 3.98
N PRO A 44 16.24 10.05 5.13
CA PRO A 44 17.34 10.45 6.02
C PRO A 44 18.18 9.27 6.51
N VAL A 45 17.54 8.12 6.78
CA VAL A 45 18.24 6.90 7.22
C VAL A 45 19.09 6.34 6.10
N LEU A 46 18.56 6.26 4.88
CA LEU A 46 19.30 5.76 3.71
C LEU A 46 20.44 6.71 3.30
N GLU A 47 20.23 8.02 3.36
CA GLU A 47 21.26 9.06 3.14
C GLU A 47 22.43 8.85 4.10
N THR A 48 22.14 8.68 5.39
CA THR A 48 23.17 8.50 6.42
C THR A 48 23.89 7.16 6.27
N ARG A 49 23.17 6.08 5.91
CA ARG A 49 23.73 4.72 5.85
C ARG A 49 24.57 4.46 4.61
N PHE A 50 24.11 4.94 3.45
CA PHE A 50 24.71 4.63 2.15
C PHE A 50 25.36 5.83 1.46
N ALA A 51 25.29 7.02 2.06
CA ALA A 51 25.78 8.27 1.48
C ALA A 51 25.16 8.59 0.11
N TRP A 52 23.97 8.05 -0.18
CA TRP A 52 23.25 8.35 -1.42
C TRP A 52 22.64 9.75 -1.36
N SER A 53 22.63 10.44 -2.49
CA SER A 53 22.01 11.76 -2.61
C SER A 53 20.48 11.69 -2.66
N ARG A 54 19.82 12.76 -2.22
CA ARG A 54 18.36 12.92 -2.38
C ARG A 54 17.89 12.75 -3.82
N THR A 55 18.68 13.22 -4.77
CA THR A 55 18.38 13.07 -6.21
C THR A 55 18.35 11.60 -6.62
N GLN A 56 19.32 10.79 -6.17
CA GLN A 56 19.35 9.35 -6.46
C GLN A 56 18.13 8.63 -5.87
N LEU A 57 17.75 8.95 -4.64
CA LEU A 57 16.57 8.38 -3.99
C LEU A 57 15.27 8.82 -4.69
N ALA A 58 15.16 10.09 -5.05
CA ALA A 58 13.99 10.65 -5.74
C ALA A 58 13.83 10.08 -7.16
N LEU A 59 14.93 9.76 -7.86
CA LEU A 59 14.87 9.12 -9.17
C LEU A 59 14.20 7.74 -9.11
N ALA A 60 14.47 6.94 -8.08
CA ALA A 60 13.80 5.66 -7.88
C ALA A 60 12.28 5.83 -7.79
N PHE A 61 11.84 6.84 -7.04
CA PHE A 61 10.44 7.20 -6.93
C PHE A 61 9.87 7.69 -8.27
N SER A 62 10.60 8.53 -9.02
CA SER A 62 10.15 8.96 -10.35
C SER A 62 9.95 7.77 -11.30
N PHE A 63 10.87 6.80 -11.30
CA PHE A 63 10.70 5.58 -12.09
C PHE A 63 9.47 4.78 -11.67
N SER A 64 9.22 4.64 -10.38
CA SER A 64 8.06 3.92 -9.86
C SER A 64 6.72 4.62 -10.24
N ARG A 65 6.72 5.95 -10.41
CA ARG A 65 5.58 6.71 -10.94
C ARG A 65 5.33 6.49 -12.43
N VAL A 66 6.40 6.46 -13.23
CA VAL A 66 6.31 6.15 -14.66
C VAL A 66 5.76 4.73 -14.85
N GLU A 67 6.31 3.78 -14.11
CA GLU A 67 5.81 2.41 -14.05
C GLU A 67 4.33 2.35 -13.67
N GLY A 68 3.93 3.02 -12.58
CA GLY A 68 2.53 3.04 -12.14
C GLY A 68 1.58 3.59 -13.21
N SER A 69 2.05 4.53 -14.03
CA SER A 69 1.28 5.08 -15.16
C SER A 69 1.05 4.04 -16.26
N VAL A 70 2.07 3.24 -16.59
CA VAL A 70 1.96 2.13 -17.56
C VAL A 70 1.12 0.98 -16.98
N MET A 71 1.21 0.74 -15.67
CA MET A 71 0.43 -0.29 -14.98
C MET A 71 -1.06 0.05 -14.87
N GLY A 72 -1.48 1.30 -15.06
CA GLY A 72 -2.89 1.69 -14.99
C GLY A 72 -3.80 0.85 -15.91
N PRO A 73 -3.63 0.87 -17.24
CA PRO A 73 -4.42 0.05 -18.16
C PRO A 73 -4.29 -1.46 -17.89
N ILE A 74 -3.09 -1.93 -17.55
CA ILE A 74 -2.82 -3.35 -17.30
C ILE A 74 -3.56 -3.83 -16.05
N SER A 75 -3.52 -3.05 -14.97
CA SER A 75 -4.25 -3.34 -13.73
C SER A 75 -5.76 -3.35 -13.97
N GLY A 76 -6.30 -2.44 -14.78
CA GLY A 76 -7.71 -2.45 -15.21
C GLY A 76 -8.10 -3.74 -15.92
N TYR A 77 -7.35 -4.13 -16.95
CA TYR A 77 -7.57 -5.39 -17.69
C TYR A 77 -7.46 -6.62 -16.79
N LEU A 78 -6.47 -6.64 -15.90
CA LEU A 78 -6.26 -7.73 -14.96
C LEU A 78 -7.37 -7.84 -13.91
N ILE A 79 -7.94 -6.72 -13.45
CA ILE A 79 -9.11 -6.69 -12.56
C ILE A 79 -10.34 -7.28 -13.26
N GLU A 80 -10.57 -6.95 -14.53
CA GLU A 80 -11.67 -7.52 -15.31
C GLU A 80 -11.52 -9.04 -15.47
N LYS A 81 -10.31 -9.54 -15.72
CA LYS A 81 -10.06 -10.96 -15.99
C LYS A 81 -9.95 -11.83 -14.74
N LEU A 82 -9.23 -11.38 -13.72
CA LEU A 82 -8.93 -12.16 -12.51
C LEU A 82 -9.88 -11.84 -11.36
N GLY A 83 -10.66 -10.76 -11.49
CA GLY A 83 -11.55 -10.26 -10.46
C GLY A 83 -10.80 -9.47 -9.38
N PRO A 84 -11.49 -8.53 -8.73
CA PRO A 84 -10.83 -7.60 -7.80
C PRO A 84 -10.26 -8.28 -6.56
N ARG A 85 -10.90 -9.35 -6.04
CA ARG A 85 -10.41 -10.05 -4.83
C ARG A 85 -9.06 -10.72 -5.05
N ARG A 86 -8.85 -11.37 -6.19
CA ARG A 86 -7.58 -12.03 -6.51
C ARG A 86 -6.48 -10.99 -6.78
N MET A 87 -6.84 -9.88 -7.43
CA MET A 87 -5.93 -8.75 -7.63
C MET A 87 -5.42 -8.17 -6.32
N VAL A 88 -6.30 -7.97 -5.33
CA VAL A 88 -5.89 -7.52 -3.98
C VAL A 88 -4.86 -8.48 -3.39
N LEU A 89 -5.13 -9.78 -3.38
CA LEU A 89 -4.22 -10.77 -2.81
C LEU A 89 -2.86 -10.80 -3.53
N ILE A 90 -2.87 -10.80 -4.86
CA ILE A 90 -1.63 -10.80 -5.66
C ILE A 90 -0.84 -9.51 -5.40
N GLY A 91 -1.51 -8.35 -5.40
CA GLY A 91 -0.86 -7.07 -5.17
C GLY A 91 -0.28 -6.95 -3.77
N LEU A 92 -0.99 -7.41 -2.73
CA LEU A 92 -0.48 -7.46 -1.36
C LEU A 92 0.74 -8.38 -1.24
N LEU A 93 0.73 -9.56 -1.85
CA LEU A 93 1.89 -10.46 -1.85
C LEU A 93 3.11 -9.85 -2.56
N VAL A 94 2.90 -9.20 -3.70
CA VAL A 94 3.98 -8.49 -4.43
C VAL A 94 4.49 -7.30 -3.61
N LEU A 95 3.59 -6.58 -2.96
CA LEU A 95 3.91 -5.44 -2.11
C LEU A 95 4.74 -5.86 -0.88
N GLY A 96 4.28 -6.89 -0.17
CA GLY A 96 4.98 -7.46 0.98
C GLY A 96 6.34 -8.01 0.60
N GLY A 97 6.42 -8.76 -0.51
CA GLY A 97 7.68 -9.23 -1.09
C GLY A 97 8.63 -8.09 -1.48
N GLY A 98 8.09 -6.99 -2.01
CA GLY A 98 8.86 -5.79 -2.32
C GLY A 98 9.46 -5.13 -1.08
N PHE A 99 8.71 -5.03 0.02
CA PHE A 99 9.22 -4.50 1.29
C PHE A 99 10.25 -5.43 1.95
N ILE A 100 10.09 -6.75 1.82
CA ILE A 100 11.11 -7.71 2.24
C ILE A 100 12.38 -7.52 1.40
N LEU A 101 12.26 -7.36 0.07
CA LEU A 101 13.40 -7.06 -0.79
C LEU A 101 14.08 -5.74 -0.40
N PHE A 102 13.28 -4.71 -0.07
CA PHE A 102 13.76 -3.42 0.43
C PHE A 102 14.55 -3.56 1.74
N SER A 103 14.21 -4.50 2.63
CA SER A 103 14.99 -4.77 3.84
C SER A 103 16.39 -5.34 3.58
N LEU A 104 16.63 -5.90 2.40
CA LEU A 104 17.85 -6.61 2.03
C LEU A 104 18.76 -5.79 1.11
N ILE A 105 18.47 -4.51 0.87
CA ILE A 105 19.25 -3.68 -0.05
C ILE A 105 20.61 -3.29 0.52
N HIS A 106 21.60 -3.27 -0.37
CA HIS A 106 22.96 -2.81 -0.11
C HIS A 106 23.42 -1.80 -1.18
N GLU A 107 22.86 -1.89 -2.38
CA GLU A 107 23.25 -1.09 -3.54
C GLU A 107 22.06 -0.29 -4.10
N LEU A 108 22.36 0.84 -4.76
CA LEU A 108 21.32 1.74 -5.29
C LEU A 108 20.42 1.06 -6.33
N TRP A 109 20.97 0.15 -7.13
CA TRP A 109 20.16 -0.59 -8.11
C TRP A 109 19.16 -1.55 -7.44
N GLN A 110 19.52 -2.11 -6.28
CA GLN A 110 18.62 -2.98 -5.50
C GLN A 110 17.49 -2.15 -4.89
N PHE A 111 17.80 -0.93 -4.43
CA PHE A 111 16.81 0.04 -3.98
C PHE A 111 15.81 0.37 -5.10
N ASN A 112 16.29 0.70 -6.29
CA ASN A 112 15.44 0.99 -7.45
C ASN A 112 14.53 -0.18 -7.79
N LEU A 113 15.08 -1.40 -7.82
CA LEU A 113 14.31 -2.61 -8.11
C LEU A 113 13.25 -2.88 -7.04
N ALA A 114 13.61 -2.75 -5.75
CA ALA A 114 12.66 -2.92 -4.66
C ALA A 114 11.52 -1.90 -4.74
N PHE A 115 11.81 -0.62 -5.03
CA PHE A 115 10.79 0.42 -5.16
C PHE A 115 9.83 0.18 -6.34
N ILE A 116 10.35 -0.33 -7.46
CA ILE A 116 9.54 -0.74 -8.60
C ILE A 116 8.57 -1.85 -8.18
N VAL A 117 9.07 -2.93 -7.58
CA VAL A 117 8.25 -4.05 -7.10
C VAL A 117 7.19 -3.60 -6.09
N ILE A 118 7.56 -2.76 -5.12
CA ILE A 118 6.63 -2.18 -4.14
C ILE A 118 5.54 -1.35 -4.86
N SER A 119 5.92 -0.52 -5.83
CA SER A 119 4.97 0.29 -6.60
C SER A 119 4.00 -0.56 -7.44
N MET A 120 4.49 -1.63 -8.08
CA MET A 120 3.64 -2.62 -8.77
C MET A 120 2.63 -3.24 -7.82
N GLY A 121 3.10 -3.74 -6.67
CA GLY A 121 2.24 -4.37 -5.67
C GLY A 121 1.17 -3.42 -5.16
N ALA A 122 1.54 -2.17 -4.86
CA ALA A 122 0.62 -1.13 -4.45
C ALA A 122 -0.41 -0.83 -5.54
N GLY A 123 0.02 -0.64 -6.80
CA GLY A 123 -0.87 -0.37 -7.92
C GLY A 123 -1.87 -1.49 -8.19
N LEU A 124 -1.42 -2.75 -8.11
CA LEU A 124 -2.26 -3.93 -8.36
C LEU A 124 -3.19 -4.27 -7.19
N GLY A 125 -2.79 -3.99 -5.95
CA GLY A 125 -3.44 -4.53 -4.75
C GLY A 125 -4.25 -3.54 -3.92
N THR A 126 -3.98 -2.23 -4.04
CA THR A 126 -4.52 -1.23 -3.10
C THR A 126 -5.64 -0.40 -3.73
N TRP A 127 -5.33 0.72 -4.36
CA TRP A 127 -6.32 1.72 -4.78
C TRP A 127 -7.38 1.15 -5.74
N LEU A 128 -6.95 0.70 -6.92
CA LEU A 128 -7.89 0.41 -8.02
C LEU A 128 -8.85 -0.75 -7.69
N PRO A 129 -8.39 -1.92 -7.18
CA PRO A 129 -9.29 -2.99 -6.82
C PRO A 129 -10.24 -2.60 -5.67
N MET A 130 -9.76 -1.86 -4.66
CA MET A 130 -10.60 -1.45 -3.53
C MET A 130 -11.72 -0.52 -3.97
N MET A 131 -11.42 0.45 -4.84
CA MET A 131 -12.44 1.34 -5.41
C MET A 131 -13.46 0.56 -6.23
N THR A 132 -13.04 -0.40 -7.05
CA THR A 132 -13.96 -1.25 -7.82
C THR A 132 -14.85 -2.10 -6.92
N VAL A 133 -14.30 -2.67 -5.84
CA VAL A 133 -15.07 -3.44 -4.86
C VAL A 133 -16.10 -2.56 -4.17
N LEU A 134 -15.70 -1.39 -3.66
CA LEU A 134 -16.65 -0.48 -3.00
C LEU A 134 -17.75 0.01 -3.93
N ASN A 135 -17.42 0.30 -5.19
CA ASN A 135 -18.40 0.67 -6.21
C ASN A 135 -19.44 -0.43 -6.43
N SER A 136 -19.01 -1.70 -6.47
CA SER A 136 -19.92 -2.84 -6.66
C SER A 136 -20.88 -3.10 -5.48
N TRP A 137 -20.50 -2.70 -4.25
CA TRP A 137 -21.28 -2.94 -3.04
C TRP A 137 -22.22 -1.79 -2.68
N PHE A 138 -21.89 -0.55 -3.06
CA PHE A 138 -22.68 0.64 -2.72
C PHE A 138 -23.29 1.28 -3.97
N ILE A 139 -24.62 1.52 -3.94
CA ILE A 139 -25.32 2.23 -5.01
C ILE A 139 -25.57 3.69 -4.62
N GLN A 140 -26.32 3.93 -3.53
CA GLN A 140 -26.64 5.30 -3.08
C GLN A 140 -25.49 6.01 -2.35
N ARG A 141 -24.69 5.29 -1.53
CA ARG A 141 -23.63 5.87 -0.68
C ARG A 141 -22.21 5.59 -1.18
N ARG A 142 -22.04 5.32 -2.48
CA ARG A 142 -20.74 4.93 -3.05
C ARG A 142 -19.65 5.96 -2.85
N SER A 143 -19.97 7.25 -3.05
CA SER A 143 -18.99 8.33 -2.91
C SER A 143 -18.53 8.49 -1.46
N MET A 144 -19.45 8.31 -0.49
CA MET A 144 -19.12 8.37 0.93
C MET A 144 -18.26 7.17 1.36
N ALA A 145 -18.60 5.97 0.88
CA ALA A 145 -17.81 4.76 1.14
C ALA A 145 -16.38 4.89 0.58
N MET A 146 -16.24 5.42 -0.63
CA MET A 146 -14.94 5.68 -1.26
C MET A 146 -14.15 6.77 -0.53
N ALA A 147 -14.81 7.86 -0.11
CA ALA A 147 -14.18 8.93 0.66
C ALA A 147 -13.63 8.40 1.99
N ILE A 148 -14.40 7.63 2.74
CA ILE A 148 -13.96 7.07 4.03
C ILE A 148 -12.81 6.06 3.82
N ALA A 149 -12.82 5.29 2.73
CA ALA A 149 -11.68 4.43 2.40
C ALA A 149 -10.41 5.23 2.09
N MET A 150 -10.55 6.36 1.36
CA MET A 150 -9.45 7.29 1.09
C MET A 150 -8.94 7.97 2.36
N ASP A 151 -9.82 8.32 3.29
CA ASP A 151 -9.44 8.88 4.59
C ASP A 151 -8.51 7.94 5.35
N GLY A 152 -8.62 6.62 5.14
CA GLY A 152 -7.66 5.63 5.65
C GLY A 152 -6.21 5.91 5.28
N PHE A 153 -5.95 6.38 4.05
CA PHE A 153 -4.60 6.78 3.62
C PHE A 153 -4.09 8.01 4.37
N TYR A 154 -4.94 9.02 4.56
CA TYR A 154 -4.55 10.26 5.23
C TYR A 154 -4.39 10.08 6.74
N VAL A 155 -5.38 9.46 7.39
CA VAL A 155 -5.36 9.14 8.83
C VAL A 155 -4.23 8.14 9.12
N GLY A 156 -4.08 7.13 8.28
CA GLY A 156 -2.96 6.19 8.34
C GLY A 156 -1.62 6.92 8.23
N GLY A 157 -1.50 7.91 7.35
CA GLY A 157 -0.35 8.80 7.25
C GLY A 157 0.03 9.48 8.56
N VAL A 158 -0.93 10.16 9.18
CA VAL A 158 -0.73 10.91 10.43
C VAL A 158 -0.28 10.01 11.57
N LEU A 159 -0.79 8.76 11.63
CA LEU A 159 -0.47 7.83 12.72
C LEU A 159 0.77 6.97 12.43
N LEU A 160 0.86 6.39 11.24
CA LEU A 160 1.89 5.42 10.87
C LEU A 160 3.23 6.09 10.53
N VAL A 161 3.25 7.32 9.99
CA VAL A 161 4.53 7.97 9.63
C VAL A 161 5.37 8.33 10.86
N PRO A 162 4.82 8.98 11.91
CA PRO A 162 5.59 9.22 13.14
C PRO A 162 5.97 7.92 13.84
N LEU A 163 5.08 6.92 13.85
CA LEU A 163 5.37 5.60 14.40
C LEU A 163 6.52 4.92 13.65
N LEU A 164 6.53 5.01 12.32
CA LEU A 164 7.61 4.51 11.48
C LEU A 164 8.92 5.23 11.76
N ALA A 165 8.89 6.57 11.80
CA ALA A 165 10.06 7.40 12.11
C ALA A 165 10.66 7.05 13.49
N TRP A 166 9.81 6.84 14.50
CA TRP A 166 10.25 6.38 15.82
C TRP A 166 10.83 4.96 15.76
N ALA A 167 10.17 4.03 15.07
CA ALA A 167 10.61 2.63 14.97
C ALA A 167 11.96 2.45 14.26
N ILE A 168 12.33 3.39 13.37
CA ILE A 168 13.60 3.38 12.64
C ILE A 168 14.64 4.33 13.22
N ASN A 169 14.37 4.96 14.38
CA ASN A 169 15.28 5.92 15.00
C ASN A 169 16.64 5.26 15.30
N PRO A 170 17.74 5.70 14.64
CA PRO A 170 19.05 5.08 14.80
C PRO A 170 19.63 5.27 16.20
N GLU A 171 19.26 6.35 16.91
CA GLU A 171 19.77 6.65 18.26
C GLU A 171 19.22 5.69 19.32
N GLU A 172 17.95 5.31 19.20
CA GLU A 172 17.28 4.43 20.17
C GLU A 172 17.53 2.94 19.89
N PHE A 173 17.63 2.57 18.62
CA PHE A 173 17.48 1.18 18.21
C PHE A 173 18.58 0.63 17.30
N GLY A 174 19.55 1.47 16.96
CA GLY A 174 20.69 1.13 16.11
C GLY A 174 20.48 1.38 14.61
N PRO A 175 21.58 1.49 13.85
CA PRO A 175 21.57 2.00 12.47
C PRO A 175 20.93 1.06 11.44
N ASP A 176 20.74 -0.23 11.75
CA ASP A 176 20.17 -1.22 10.82
C ASP A 176 18.70 -1.58 11.15
N ARG A 177 18.08 -0.90 12.14
CA ARG A 177 16.69 -1.14 12.59
C ARG A 177 15.66 -0.93 11.48
N TRP A 178 15.95 -0.06 10.52
CA TRP A 178 15.08 0.21 9.36
C TRP A 178 14.84 -1.04 8.50
N ARG A 179 15.79 -1.98 8.46
CA ARG A 179 15.62 -3.26 7.74
C ARG A 179 14.53 -4.10 8.39
N LEU A 180 14.54 -4.17 9.72
CA LEU A 180 13.52 -4.90 10.48
C LEU A 180 12.14 -4.24 10.33
N ALA A 181 12.08 -2.91 10.34
CA ALA A 181 10.83 -2.19 10.11
C ALA A 181 10.28 -2.46 8.69
N ALA A 182 11.13 -2.43 7.67
CA ALA A 182 10.76 -2.78 6.29
C ALA A 182 10.26 -4.23 6.19
N ALA A 183 10.98 -5.19 6.78
CA ALA A 183 10.56 -6.59 6.80
C ALA A 183 9.24 -6.80 7.56
N ALA A 184 9.04 -6.12 8.69
CA ALA A 184 7.80 -6.17 9.46
C ALA A 184 6.61 -5.65 8.66
N ILE A 185 6.78 -4.52 7.96
CA ILE A 185 5.76 -3.99 7.04
C ILE A 185 5.47 -5.02 5.95
N GLY A 186 6.51 -5.64 5.38
CA GLY A 186 6.34 -6.66 4.35
C GLY A 186 5.62 -7.93 4.80
N ILE A 187 5.66 -8.26 6.09
CA ILE A 187 4.94 -9.40 6.68
C ILE A 187 3.51 -9.03 7.10
N ILE A 188 3.29 -7.77 7.51
CA ILE A 188 1.98 -7.26 7.94
C ILE A 188 1.02 -7.07 6.75
N VAL A 189 1.57 -6.69 5.60
CA VAL A 189 0.87 -6.49 4.32
C VAL A 189 0.53 -7.83 3.66
#